data_AF-A0A971KSE4-F1
#
_entry.id   AF-A0A971KSE4-F1
#
_cell.length_a   1.000
_cell.length_b   1.000
_cell.length_c   1.000
_cell.angle_alpha   90.00
_cell.angle_beta   90.00
_cell.angle_gamma   90.00
#
_symmetry.space_group_name_H-M   'P 1'
#
loop_
_entity.id
_entity.type
_entity.pdbx_description
1 polymer ?
#
loop_
_entity_poly.entity_id
_entity_poly.type
_entity_poly.pdbx_seq_one_letter_code
_entity_poly.pdbx_strand_id
1 'polypeptide(L)'
;MAQELIEECKHVPFKVYQRHYSDLASGNSFDIHPQFYKETGKSIESFFNDSKDFLKDYGCKAFLKAKKNDLEQIVEVWFEVEIFWRERGNKDNPDSPLRSVKCGNAYYNSEAI
;
A
#
# COMPACT_ATOMS: atom_id res chain seq x y z
N MET A 1 7.90 7.93 2.24
CA MET A 1 7.45 6.57 2.63
C MET A 1 6.16 6.14 1.94
N ALA A 2 4.97 6.65 2.30
CA ALA A 2 3.72 6.17 1.66
C ALA A 2 3.67 6.44 0.14
N GLN A 3 4.08 7.63 -0.30
CA GLN A 3 4.19 7.97 -1.73
C GLN A 3 5.25 7.12 -2.45
N GLU A 4 6.42 6.94 -1.84
CA GLU A 4 7.53 6.15 -2.40
C GLU A 4 7.13 4.70 -2.65
N LEU A 5 6.33 4.11 -1.74
CA LEU A 5 5.78 2.76 -1.90
C LEU A 5 4.93 2.68 -3.18
N ILE A 6 4.05 3.66 -3.36
CA ILE A 6 3.18 3.76 -4.53
C ILE A 6 4.03 3.92 -5.80
N GLU A 7 5.08 4.75 -5.79
CA GLU A 7 5.94 4.91 -6.95
C GLU A 7 6.70 3.61 -7.30
N GLU A 8 7.25 2.89 -6.32
CA GLU A 8 7.84 1.56 -6.56
C GLU A 8 6.83 0.60 -7.21
N CYS A 9 5.59 0.58 -6.72
CA CYS A 9 4.53 -0.26 -7.27
C CYS A 9 4.16 0.13 -8.71
N LYS A 10 4.10 1.43 -9.04
CA LYS A 10 3.78 1.90 -10.40
C LYS A 10 4.81 1.50 -11.44
N HIS A 11 6.07 1.33 -11.04
CA HIS A 11 7.12 0.88 -11.96
C HIS A 11 7.01 -0.61 -12.33
N VAL A 12 6.16 -1.37 -11.65
CA VAL A 12 5.92 -2.78 -11.96
C VAL A 12 4.95 -2.89 -13.15
N PRO A 13 5.29 -3.65 -14.22
CA PRO A 13 4.41 -3.81 -15.37
C PRO A 13 3.08 -4.50 -15.01
N PHE A 14 1.96 -4.05 -15.60
CA PHE A 14 0.61 -4.61 -15.37
C PHE A 14 0.55 -6.14 -15.50
N LYS A 15 1.24 -6.70 -16.50
CA LYS A 15 1.27 -8.15 -16.75
C LYS A 15 1.84 -8.95 -15.57
N VAL A 16 2.71 -8.34 -14.76
CA VAL A 16 3.25 -8.97 -13.55
C VAL A 16 2.15 -9.06 -12.48
N TYR A 17 1.39 -7.97 -12.27
CA TYR A 17 0.27 -7.98 -11.34
C TYR A 17 -0.82 -8.98 -11.75
N GLN A 18 -1.18 -9.04 -13.03
CA GLN A 18 -2.15 -10.03 -13.54
C GLN A 18 -1.73 -11.48 -13.29
N ARG A 19 -0.43 -11.79 -13.36
CA ARG A 19 0.09 -13.13 -13.08
C ARG A 19 0.12 -13.45 -11.59
N HIS A 20 0.46 -12.47 -10.76
CA HIS A 20 0.60 -12.68 -9.32
C HIS A 20 -0.76 -12.66 -8.59
N TYR A 21 -1.71 -11.90 -9.13
CA TYR A 21 -3.07 -11.77 -8.63
C TYR A 21 -4.03 -12.25 -9.72
N SER A 22 -4.24 -13.56 -9.80
CA SER A 22 -5.11 -14.18 -10.82
C SER A 22 -6.53 -13.59 -10.81
N ASP A 23 -7.02 -13.23 -9.63
CA ASP A 23 -8.35 -12.66 -9.42
C ASP A 23 -8.37 -11.13 -9.47
N LEU A 24 -7.26 -10.46 -9.83
CA LEU A 24 -7.21 -9.00 -9.93
C LEU A 24 -8.31 -8.44 -10.83
N ALA A 25 -8.62 -9.19 -11.89
CA ALA A 25 -9.65 -8.92 -12.85
C ALA A 25 -11.09 -8.90 -12.26
N SER A 26 -11.29 -9.36 -11.02
CA SER A 26 -12.60 -9.35 -10.33
C SER A 26 -13.01 -7.98 -9.80
N GLY A 27 -12.08 -7.02 -9.71
CA GLY A 27 -12.32 -5.72 -9.09
C GLY A 27 -12.32 -5.76 -7.55
N ASN A 28 -11.95 -6.89 -6.95
CA ASN A 28 -11.67 -6.98 -5.52
C ASN A 28 -10.37 -6.26 -5.16
N SER A 29 -10.24 -5.90 -3.88
CA SER A 29 -9.01 -5.34 -3.33
C SER A 29 -8.10 -6.48 -2.83
N PHE A 30 -6.80 -6.37 -3.09
CA PHE A 30 -5.79 -7.35 -2.72
C PHE A 30 -4.65 -6.69 -1.95
N ASP A 31 -4.08 -7.38 -0.96
CA ASP A 31 -2.85 -6.93 -0.31
C ASP A 31 -1.68 -6.92 -1.29
N ILE A 32 -0.95 -5.81 -1.35
CA ILE A 32 0.26 -5.73 -2.17
C ILE A 32 1.36 -6.54 -1.47
N HIS A 33 1.90 -7.53 -2.17
CA HIS A 33 2.96 -8.36 -1.67
C HIS A 33 4.25 -7.51 -1.52
N PRO A 34 4.98 -7.59 -0.40
CA PRO A 34 6.19 -6.78 -0.13
C PRO A 34 7.29 -6.87 -1.20
N GLN A 35 7.26 -7.92 -2.04
CA GLN A 35 8.17 -8.05 -3.17
C GLN A 35 8.09 -6.91 -4.20
N PHE A 36 6.96 -6.18 -4.24
CA PHE A 36 6.72 -5.08 -5.18
C PHE A 36 7.15 -3.71 -4.65
N TYR A 37 7.57 -3.64 -3.38
CA TYR A 37 8.05 -2.41 -2.74
C TYR A 37 9.19 -2.74 -1.77
N LYS A 38 10.20 -3.50 -2.23
CA LYS A 38 11.22 -4.07 -1.34
C LYS A 38 12.05 -3.02 -0.62
N GLU A 39 12.44 -1.95 -1.31
CA GLU A 39 13.33 -0.94 -0.72
C GLU A 39 12.54 -0.05 0.23
N THR A 40 11.39 0.47 -0.22
CA THR A 40 10.49 1.22 0.66
C THR A 40 9.99 0.39 1.84
N GLY A 41 9.76 -0.92 1.65
CA GLY A 41 9.37 -1.85 2.71
C GLY A 41 10.42 -1.94 3.82
N LYS A 42 11.71 -2.05 3.45
CA LYS A 42 12.83 -2.01 4.43
C LYS A 42 12.89 -0.67 5.16
N SER A 43 12.69 0.45 4.45
CA SER A 43 12.71 1.78 5.07
C SER A 43 11.58 1.95 6.09
N ILE A 44 10.37 1.46 5.77
CA ILE A 44 9.23 1.46 6.69
C ILE A 44 9.52 0.59 7.92
N GLU A 45 10.08 -0.61 7.72
CA GLU A 45 10.47 -1.50 8.81
C GLU A 45 11.54 -0.87 9.71
N SER A 46 12.57 -0.25 9.12
CA SER A 46 13.60 0.49 9.87
C SER A 46 13.00 1.61 10.71
N PHE A 47 12.15 2.44 10.09
CA PHE A 47 11.48 3.54 10.80
C PHE A 47 10.70 3.06 12.03
N PHE A 48 9.97 1.95 11.89
CA PHE A 48 9.23 1.37 12.99
C PHE A 48 10.14 0.77 14.08
N ASN A 49 11.22 0.10 13.69
CA ASN A 49 12.20 -0.44 14.63
C ASN A 49 12.90 0.67 15.43
N ASP A 50 13.27 1.77 14.77
CA ASP A 50 13.92 2.93 15.39
C ASP A 50 12.97 3.67 16.34
N SER A 51 11.66 3.56 16.10
CA SER A 51 10.61 4.24 16.88
C SER A 51 9.89 3.34 17.90
N LYS A 52 10.27 2.06 18.02
CA LYS A 52 9.52 1.03 18.79
C LYS A 52 9.28 1.38 20.25
N ASP A 53 10.22 2.12 20.87
CA ASP A 53 10.15 2.48 22.28
C ASP A 53 9.12 3.60 22.52
N PHE A 54 8.78 4.36 21.47
CA PHE A 54 7.79 5.42 21.49
C PHE A 54 6.41 4.97 20.98
N LEU A 55 6.35 3.89 20.20
CA LEU A 55 5.11 3.41 19.59
C LEU A 55 4.50 2.24 20.40
N LYS A 56 3.19 2.31 20.61
CA LYS A 56 2.36 1.25 21.21
C LYS A 56 1.88 0.28 20.14
N ASP A 57 1.36 0.82 19.04
CA ASP A 57 0.88 0.06 17.88
C ASP A 57 1.36 0.75 16.61
N TYR A 58 1.72 0.01 15.57
CA TYR A 58 2.10 0.57 14.29
C TYR A 58 1.98 -0.43 13.16
N GLY A 59 1.93 0.04 11.92
CA GLY A 59 2.00 -0.80 10.75
C GLY A 59 1.80 -0.06 9.44
N CYS A 60 1.95 -0.80 8.35
CA CYS A 60 1.71 -0.34 7.00
C CYS A 60 0.81 -1.36 6.30
N LYS A 61 -0.25 -0.88 5.66
CA LYS A 61 -1.11 -1.66 4.79
C LYS A 61 -1.02 -1.08 3.39
N ALA A 62 -0.93 -1.95 2.40
CA ALA A 62 -0.91 -1.55 1.01
C ALA A 62 -1.87 -2.46 0.25
N PHE A 63 -2.79 -1.86 -0.50
CA PHE A 63 -3.81 -2.56 -1.27
C PHE A 63 -3.76 -2.15 -2.73
N LEU A 64 -4.10 -3.07 -3.61
CA LEU A 64 -4.32 -2.79 -5.02
C LEU A 64 -5.70 -3.28 -5.46
N LYS A 65 -6.29 -2.59 -6.43
CA LYS A 65 -7.57 -2.95 -7.06
C LYS A 65 -7.52 -2.60 -8.54
N ALA A 66 -7.96 -3.50 -9.40
CA ALA A 66 -8.06 -3.21 -10.83
C ALA A 66 -9.47 -2.81 -11.26
N LYS A 67 -9.55 -2.02 -12.33
CA LYS A 67 -10.77 -1.69 -13.04
C LYS A 67 -10.68 -2.20 -14.47
N LYS A 68 -11.79 -2.73 -14.97
CA LYS A 68 -11.94 -3.18 -16.36
C LYS A 68 -12.78 -2.21 -17.19
N ASN A 69 -12.55 -2.19 -18.50
CA ASN A 69 -13.49 -1.62 -19.47
C ASN A 69 -14.54 -2.66 -19.91
N ASP A 70 -15.42 -2.24 -20.82
CA ASP A 70 -16.49 -3.09 -21.38
C ASP A 70 -15.95 -4.26 -22.22
N LEU A 71 -14.67 -4.21 -22.62
CA LEU A 71 -13.97 -5.28 -23.34
C LEU A 71 -13.22 -6.24 -22.38
N GLU A 72 -13.52 -6.17 -21.08
CA GLU A 72 -12.89 -6.93 -20.01
C GLU A 72 -11.37 -6.73 -19.83
N GLN A 73 -10.80 -5.70 -20.45
CA GLN A 73 -9.38 -5.36 -20.33
C GLN A 73 -9.15 -4.56 -19.05
N ILE A 74 -8.06 -4.85 -18.34
CA ILE A 74 -7.64 -4.02 -17.20
C ILE A 74 -7.15 -2.68 -17.75
N VAL A 75 -7.86 -1.60 -17.40
CA VAL A 75 -7.55 -0.22 -17.83
C VAL A 75 -6.86 0.59 -16.74
N GLU A 76 -7.03 0.18 -15.49
CA GLU A 76 -6.53 0.92 -14.33
C GLU A 76 -6.20 -0.06 -13.20
N VAL A 77 -5.12 0.21 -12.49
CA VAL A 77 -4.83 -0.35 -11.16
C VAL A 77 -4.73 0.81 -10.18
N TRP A 78 -5.65 0.83 -9.22
CA TRP A 78 -5.62 1.72 -8.08
C TRP A 78 -4.78 1.12 -6.98
N PHE A 79 -3.88 1.92 -6.41
CA PHE A 79 -3.09 1.59 -5.23
C PHE A 79 -3.52 2.46 -4.06
N GLU A 80 -3.65 1.86 -2.87
CA GLU A 80 -3.90 2.56 -1.62
C GLU A 80 -2.91 2.10 -0.56
N VAL A 81 -2.30 3.04 0.15
CA VAL A 81 -1.34 2.77 1.24
C VAL A 81 -1.79 3.52 2.48
N GLU A 82 -1.84 2.81 3.60
CA GLU A 82 -2.10 3.34 4.93
C GLU A 82 -0.92 3.02 5.85
N ILE A 83 -0.22 4.06 6.30
CA ILE A 83 0.72 3.96 7.42
C ILE A 83 0.00 4.42 8.66
N PHE A 84 -0.07 3.58 9.69
CA PHE A 84 -0.75 3.88 10.94
C PHE A 84 0.18 3.68 12.14
N TRP A 85 -0.03 4.48 13.18
CA TRP A 85 0.70 4.37 14.42
C TRP A 85 -0.07 4.94 15.60
N ARG A 86 0.26 4.46 16.79
CA ARG A 86 -0.22 4.91 18.07
C ARG A 86 0.99 5.08 18.97
N GLU A 87 1.17 6.27 19.52
CA GLU A 87 2.23 6.55 20.48
C GLU A 87 1.91 5.88 21.83
N ARG A 88 2.93 5.55 22.61
CA ARG A 88 2.76 5.19 24.02
C ARG A 88 2.29 6.44 24.77
N GLY A 89 1.14 6.31 25.43
CA GLY A 89 0.63 7.36 26.30
C GLY A 89 1.58 7.65 27.46
N ASN A 90 1.38 8.78 28.12
CA ASN A 90 2.05 9.09 29.38
C ASN A 90 1.11 8.76 30.57
N LYS A 91 1.56 9.01 31.80
CA LYS A 91 0.75 8.72 33.00
C LYS A 91 -0.59 9.48 33.03
N ASP A 92 -0.65 10.64 32.39
CA ASP A 92 -1.83 11.52 32.39
C ASP A 92 -2.77 11.26 31.21
N ASN A 93 -2.27 10.63 30.14
CA ASN A 93 -3.01 10.23 28.97
C ASN A 93 -2.49 8.86 28.48
N PRO A 94 -2.99 7.74 29.04
CA PRO A 94 -2.47 6.40 28.78
C PRO A 94 -2.79 5.88 27.37
N ASP A 95 -3.76 6.48 26.67
CA ASP A 95 -4.20 6.06 25.34
C ASP A 95 -4.13 7.22 24.34
N SER A 96 -2.96 7.36 23.70
CA SER A 96 -2.86 8.20 22.51
C SER A 96 -3.79 7.66 21.40
N PRO A 97 -4.45 8.54 20.63
CA PRO A 97 -5.31 8.11 19.52
C PRO A 97 -4.49 7.44 18.42
N LEU A 98 -5.13 6.53 17.68
CA LEU A 98 -4.54 5.97 16.46
C LEU A 98 -4.44 7.08 15.40
N ARG A 99 -3.25 7.30 14.86
CA ARG A 99 -2.97 8.21 13.74
C ARG A 99 -2.74 7.39 12.48
N SER A 100 -3.12 7.94 11.34
CA SER A 100 -2.90 7.31 10.03
C SER A 100 -2.63 8.35 8.96
N VAL A 101 -1.71 8.04 8.05
CA VAL A 101 -1.52 8.73 6.78
C VAL A 101 -1.91 7.78 5.66
N LYS A 102 -2.82 8.26 4.80
CA LYS A 102 -3.28 7.51 3.63
C LYS A 102 -2.81 8.20 2.36
N CYS A 103 -2.36 7.40 1.40
CA CYS A 103 -2.03 7.85 0.06
C CYS A 103 -2.65 6.90 -0.94
N GLY A 104 -3.16 7.42 -2.05
CA GLY A 104 -3.73 6.61 -3.11
C GLY A 104 -3.40 7.18 -4.47
N ASN A 105 -3.23 6.30 -5.45
CA ASN A 105 -2.97 6.72 -6.81
C ASN A 105 -3.43 5.67 -7.83
N ALA A 106 -3.82 6.14 -9.01
CA ALA A 106 -4.16 5.31 -10.14
C ALA A 106 -2.95 5.15 -11.07
N TYR A 107 -2.77 3.94 -11.57
CA TYR A 107 -1.91 3.65 -12.70
C TYR A 107 -2.79 3.21 -13.87
N TYR A 108 -2.69 3.89 -15.00
CA TYR A 108 -3.50 3.62 -16.19
C TYR A 108 -2.75 2.76 -17.19
N ASN A 109 -3.44 1.77 -17.75
CA ASN A 109 -2.87 0.88 -18.76
C ASN A 109 -2.92 1.59 -20.13
N SER A 110 -1.77 2.05 -20.61
CA SER A 110 -1.66 2.71 -21.92
C SER A 110 -1.88 1.78 -23.12
N GLU A 111 -1.87 0.47 -22.91
CA GLU A 111 -2.10 -0.54 -23.97
C GLU A 111 -3.58 -0.92 -24.11
N ALA A 112 -4.46 -0.48 -23.19
CA ALA A 112 -5.88 -0.76 -23.29
C ALA A 112 -6.56 0.18 -24.31
N ILE A 113 -7.50 -0.38 -25.08
CA ILE A 113 -8.19 0.29 -26.20
C ILE A 113 -9.51 0.87 -25.72
#